data_AF-A0A5C7JYF1-F1
#
_entry.id   AF-A0A5C7JYF1-F1
#
_cell.length_a   1.000
_cell.length_b   1.000
_cell.length_c   1.000
_cell.angle_alpha   90.00
_cell.angle_beta   90.00
_cell.angle_gamma   90.00
#
_symmetry.space_group_name_H-M   'P 1'
#
loop_
_entity.id
_entity.type
_entity.pdbx_description
1 polymer ?
#
loop_
_entity_poly.entity_id
_entity_poly.type
_entity_poly.pdbx_seq_one_letter_code
_entity_poly.pdbx_strand_id
1 'polypeptide(L)'
;MAFPAFFDDVPPITLRDPLADILGAAESGLIEYRFADAVRLAGHSCPTVAGAWLMTTRALKALYGDEAPERGGISVAFGDSQGDGVTGVIASIVTLLTGAAGIGGFKGLGGRFSRRDLLSFESAGVEDLRFTRRDTGDAIEIGLDLSPVSGDPRMGALLPGLLAGSASVEEARLFG
;
A
#
# COMPACT_ATOMS: atom_id res chain seq x y z
N MET A 1 -7.62 -20.79 -1.84
CA MET A 1 -8.77 -20.01 -2.33
C MET A 1 -8.30 -19.15 -3.49
N ALA A 2 -9.06 -19.08 -4.57
CA ALA A 2 -8.82 -18.08 -5.61
C ALA A 2 -9.38 -16.74 -5.11
N PHE A 3 -8.66 -15.65 -5.33
CA PHE A 3 -9.18 -14.31 -5.11
C PHE A 3 -10.27 -13.98 -6.14
N PRO A 4 -11.14 -12.98 -5.87
CA PRO A 4 -12.08 -12.47 -6.86
C PRO A 4 -11.35 -12.09 -8.17
N ALA A 5 -11.92 -12.48 -9.31
CA ALA A 5 -11.30 -12.28 -10.62
C ALA A 5 -11.03 -10.80 -10.94
N PHE A 6 -11.85 -9.88 -10.44
CA PHE A 6 -11.68 -8.44 -10.67
C PHE A 6 -10.41 -7.86 -10.04
N PHE A 7 -9.74 -8.58 -9.12
CA PHE A 7 -8.43 -8.14 -8.63
C PHE A 7 -7.39 -8.06 -9.74
N ASP A 8 -7.53 -8.86 -10.81
CA ASP A 8 -6.65 -8.82 -11.98
C ASP A 8 -6.93 -7.64 -12.91
N ASP A 9 -8.07 -6.95 -12.75
CA ASP A 9 -8.37 -5.71 -13.48
C ASP A 9 -7.58 -4.51 -12.93
N VAL A 10 -7.04 -4.62 -11.71
CA VAL A 10 -6.18 -3.59 -11.12
C VAL A 10 -4.77 -3.71 -11.74
N PRO A 11 -4.27 -2.65 -12.41
CA PRO A 11 -2.96 -2.72 -13.06
C PRO A 11 -1.85 -3.08 -12.06
N PRO A 12 -0.96 -4.03 -12.40
CA PRO A 12 0.20 -4.34 -11.58
C PRO A 12 1.21 -3.19 -11.63
N ILE A 13 2.14 -3.18 -10.67
CA ILE A 13 3.29 -2.28 -10.66
C ILE A 13 4.58 -3.11 -10.57
N THR A 14 5.54 -2.81 -11.43
CA THR A 14 6.89 -3.40 -11.35
C THR A 14 7.82 -2.41 -10.65
N LEU A 15 8.52 -2.89 -9.63
CA LEU A 15 9.44 -2.11 -8.82
C LEU A 15 10.85 -2.66 -8.94
N ARG A 16 11.85 -1.77 -8.95
CA ARG A 16 13.25 -2.15 -8.84
C ARG A 16 13.66 -2.19 -7.37
N ASP A 17 14.25 -3.28 -6.93
CA ASP A 17 14.81 -3.43 -5.59
C ASP A 17 16.30 -3.80 -5.67
N PRO A 18 17.21 -2.82 -5.47
CA PRO A 18 18.65 -3.05 -5.50
C PRO A 18 19.15 -4.04 -4.44
N LEU A 19 18.43 -4.20 -3.32
CA LEU A 19 18.77 -5.20 -2.31
C LEU A 19 18.39 -6.60 -2.80
N ALA A 20 17.23 -6.73 -3.46
CA ALA A 20 16.84 -8.01 -4.06
C ALA A 20 17.80 -8.43 -5.18
N ASP A 21 18.27 -7.47 -5.97
CA ASP A 21 19.25 -7.69 -7.05
C ASP A 21 20.56 -8.27 -6.50
N ILE A 22 21.19 -7.58 -5.54
CA ILE A 22 22.49 -7.99 -4.99
C ILE A 22 22.43 -9.30 -4.20
N LEU A 23 21.28 -9.60 -3.58
CA LEU A 23 21.07 -10.85 -2.84
C LEU A 23 20.58 -12.00 -3.71
N GLY A 24 20.35 -11.78 -5.01
CA GLY A 24 19.84 -12.80 -5.93
C GLY A 24 18.40 -13.23 -5.63
N ALA A 25 17.61 -12.38 -4.98
CA ALA A 25 16.22 -12.68 -4.62
C ALA A 25 15.22 -12.42 -5.75
N ALA A 26 15.58 -11.58 -6.72
CA ALA A 26 14.78 -11.29 -7.90
C ALA A 26 15.69 -11.06 -9.11
N GLU A 27 15.27 -11.58 -10.27
CA GLU A 27 16.01 -11.40 -11.53
C GLU A 27 16.07 -9.90 -11.89
N SER A 28 17.29 -9.38 -12.09
CA SER A 28 17.55 -7.95 -12.32
C SER A 28 16.99 -7.01 -11.24
N GLY A 29 16.69 -7.53 -10.04
CA GLY A 29 16.03 -6.81 -8.97
C GLY A 29 14.60 -6.36 -9.27
N LEU A 30 13.96 -6.85 -10.33
CA LEU A 30 12.61 -6.44 -10.72
C LEU A 30 11.57 -7.33 -10.04
N ILE A 31 10.60 -6.72 -9.37
CA ILE A 31 9.53 -7.41 -8.65
C ILE A 31 8.20 -6.84 -9.11
N GLU A 32 7.34 -7.68 -9.69
CA GLU A 32 5.95 -7.32 -9.98
C GLU A 32 5.12 -7.49 -8.70
N TYR A 33 4.37 -6.46 -8.35
CA TYR A 33 3.34 -6.49 -7.31
C TYR A 33 1.97 -6.33 -7.95
N ARG A 34 1.00 -7.09 -7.44
CA ARG A 34 -0.41 -7.05 -7.85
C ARG A 34 -1.28 -6.65 -6.67
N PHE A 35 -2.50 -6.17 -6.93
CA PHE A 35 -3.42 -5.80 -5.84
C PHE A 35 -3.69 -6.97 -4.87
N ALA A 36 -3.69 -8.20 -5.39
CA ALA A 36 -3.75 -9.42 -4.60
C ALA A 36 -2.67 -9.51 -3.49
N ASP A 37 -1.50 -8.89 -3.65
CA ASP A 37 -0.44 -8.87 -2.63
C ASP A 37 -0.79 -7.94 -1.46
N ALA A 38 -1.44 -6.82 -1.73
CA ALA A 38 -2.01 -5.96 -0.69
C ALA A 38 -3.11 -6.69 0.09
N VAL A 39 -3.95 -7.45 -0.61
CA VAL A 39 -4.99 -8.28 0.04
C VAL A 39 -4.38 -9.43 0.83
N ARG A 40 -3.30 -10.06 0.36
CA ARG A 40 -2.54 -11.06 1.14
C ARG A 40 -1.97 -10.45 2.42
N LEU A 41 -1.43 -9.24 2.35
CA LEU A 41 -0.88 -8.54 3.51
C LEU A 41 -1.96 -8.16 4.52
N ALA A 42 -3.08 -7.60 4.05
CA ALA A 42 -4.17 -7.12 4.91
C ALA A 42 -5.16 -8.23 5.35
N GLY A 43 -5.13 -9.38 4.67
CA GLY A 43 -6.09 -10.47 4.85
C GLY A 43 -7.47 -10.25 4.21
N HIS A 44 -7.75 -9.05 3.70
CA HIS A 44 -9.03 -8.68 3.09
C HIS A 44 -8.88 -7.47 2.14
N SER A 45 -9.89 -7.27 1.29
CA SER A 45 -10.01 -6.08 0.44
C SER A 45 -11.08 -5.15 1.01
N CYS A 46 -10.66 -4.04 1.60
CA CYS A 46 -11.56 -2.95 2.01
C CYS A 46 -11.19 -1.65 1.28
N PRO A 47 -12.05 -0.61 1.33
CA PRO A 47 -11.77 0.67 0.67
C PRO A 47 -10.44 1.29 1.08
N THR A 48 -9.98 1.11 2.33
CA THR A 48 -8.66 1.57 2.79
C THR A 48 -7.51 0.85 2.08
N VAL A 49 -7.56 -0.48 1.96
CA VAL A 49 -6.49 -1.26 1.32
C VAL A 49 -6.41 -0.93 -0.17
N ALA A 50 -7.56 -0.87 -0.84
CA ALA A 50 -7.66 -0.46 -2.25
C ALA A 50 -7.18 0.99 -2.43
N GLY A 51 -7.61 1.89 -1.55
CA GLY A 51 -7.21 3.28 -1.53
C GLY A 51 -5.70 3.47 -1.37
N ALA A 52 -5.10 2.80 -0.38
CA ALA A 52 -3.66 2.86 -0.12
C ALA A 52 -2.83 2.31 -1.30
N TRP A 53 -3.29 1.22 -1.93
CA TRP A 53 -2.68 0.69 -3.16
C TRP A 53 -2.71 1.72 -4.29
N LEU A 54 -3.89 2.30 -4.57
CA LEU A 54 -4.09 3.28 -5.64
C LEU A 54 -3.32 4.57 -5.39
N MET A 55 -3.32 5.09 -4.17
CA MET A 55 -2.53 6.26 -3.80
C MET A 55 -1.05 6.00 -3.99
N THR A 56 -0.54 4.88 -3.47
CA THR A 56 0.90 4.56 -3.55
C THR A 56 1.35 4.38 -5.01
N THR A 57 0.60 3.63 -5.82
CA THR A 57 0.95 3.40 -7.23
C THR A 57 0.91 4.69 -8.05
N ARG A 58 -0.09 5.55 -7.84
CA ARG A 58 -0.16 6.88 -8.48
C ARG A 58 0.97 7.79 -8.03
N ALA A 59 1.30 7.75 -6.74
CA ALA A 59 2.39 8.55 -6.19
C ALA A 59 3.74 8.17 -6.81
N LEU A 60 4.02 6.87 -6.89
CA LEU A 60 5.22 6.36 -7.54
C LEU A 60 5.26 6.71 -9.04
N LYS A 61 4.14 6.60 -9.75
CA LYS A 61 4.07 7.00 -11.18
C LYS A 61 4.36 8.48 -11.37
N ALA A 62 3.85 9.35 -10.49
CA ALA A 62 4.11 10.78 -10.56
C ALA A 62 5.57 11.14 -10.28
N LEU A 63 6.23 10.45 -9.34
CA LEU A 63 7.63 10.71 -8.97
C LEU A 63 8.66 10.13 -9.95
N TYR A 64 8.36 9.00 -10.59
CA TYR A 64 9.31 8.29 -11.46
C TYR A 64 8.99 8.41 -12.95
N GLY A 65 7.80 8.90 -13.32
CA GLY A 65 7.38 8.94 -14.71
C GLY A 65 7.38 7.53 -15.31
N ASP A 66 8.18 7.31 -16.35
CA ASP A 66 8.30 6.01 -17.01
C ASP A 66 9.41 5.12 -16.46
N GLU A 67 10.20 5.62 -15.50
CA GLU A 67 11.20 4.81 -14.79
C GLU A 67 10.52 3.82 -13.83
N ALA A 68 11.15 2.66 -13.63
CA ALA A 68 10.71 1.71 -12.61
C ALA A 68 11.03 2.29 -11.21
N PRO A 69 10.03 2.47 -10.32
CA PRO A 69 10.27 3.05 -9.00
C PRO A 69 11.17 2.16 -8.15
N GLU A 70 12.08 2.79 -7.39
CA GLU A 70 13.04 2.08 -6.55
C GLU A 70 12.52 1.86 -5.13
N ARG A 71 12.50 0.59 -4.68
CA ARG A 71 12.21 0.26 -3.29
C ARG A 71 13.31 0.81 -2.36
N GLY A 72 12.90 1.52 -1.33
CA GLY A 72 13.67 2.33 -0.36
C GLY A 72 14.42 3.52 -0.94
N GLY A 73 14.17 3.84 -2.21
CA GLY A 73 14.44 5.16 -2.80
C GLY A 73 13.38 6.20 -2.44
N ILE A 74 12.40 5.85 -1.60
CA ILE A 74 11.26 6.70 -1.21
C ILE A 74 11.17 6.77 0.31
N SER A 75 10.95 7.98 0.83
CA SER A 75 10.43 8.19 2.19
C SER A 75 8.99 8.67 2.12
N VAL A 76 8.18 8.30 3.11
CA VAL A 76 6.77 8.67 3.18
C VAL A 76 6.44 9.24 4.55
N ALA A 77 5.84 10.42 4.54
CA ALA A 77 5.38 11.11 5.73
C ALA A 77 3.85 11.06 5.79
N PHE A 78 3.30 10.76 6.97
CA PHE A 78 1.89 10.78 7.29
C PHE A 78 1.59 11.99 8.16
N GLY A 79 0.47 12.66 7.87
CA GLY A 79 -0.05 13.73 8.73
C GLY A 79 -0.47 13.21 10.11
N ASP A 80 -1.12 12.06 10.13
CA ASP A 80 -1.66 11.45 11.35
C ASP A 80 -0.66 10.54 12.08
N SER A 81 -1.01 10.19 13.32
CA SER A 81 -0.28 9.18 14.08
C SER A 81 -0.51 7.77 13.52
N GLN A 82 0.46 6.87 13.70
CA GLN A 82 0.34 5.50 13.21
C GLN A 82 -0.88 4.75 13.76
N GLY A 83 -1.26 5.03 15.01
CA GLY A 83 -2.38 4.40 15.69
C GLY A 83 -3.74 5.05 15.44
N ASP A 84 -3.77 6.17 14.70
CA ASP A 84 -5.02 6.86 14.43
C ASP A 84 -5.78 6.18 13.28
N GLY A 85 -7.09 5.99 13.49
CA GLY A 85 -8.01 5.34 12.56
C GLY A 85 -7.42 4.15 11.82
N VAL A 86 -7.18 4.34 10.51
CA VAL A 86 -6.66 3.32 9.59
C VAL A 86 -5.25 3.62 9.09
N THR A 87 -4.57 4.62 9.64
CA THR A 87 -3.25 5.10 9.19
C THR A 87 -2.21 3.98 9.18
N GLY A 88 -2.19 3.12 10.21
CA GLY A 88 -1.33 1.94 10.24
C GLY A 88 -1.59 0.93 9.13
N VAL A 89 -2.85 0.78 8.70
CA VAL A 89 -3.22 -0.08 7.55
C VAL A 89 -2.67 0.51 6.27
N ILE A 90 -2.86 1.82 6.05
CA ILE A 90 -2.31 2.52 4.88
C ILE A 90 -0.79 2.38 4.85
N ALA A 91 -0.12 2.62 5.98
CA ALA A 91 1.33 2.49 6.13
C ALA A 91 1.85 1.08 5.78
N SER A 92 1.09 0.03 6.09
CA SER A 92 1.46 -1.35 5.73
C SER A 92 1.49 -1.57 4.21
N ILE A 93 0.52 -1.03 3.48
CA ILE A 93 0.45 -1.13 2.01
C ILE A 93 1.54 -0.26 1.36
N VAL A 94 1.77 0.94 1.90
CA VAL A 94 2.88 1.80 1.50
C VAL A 94 4.22 1.08 1.69
N THR A 95 4.41 0.41 2.82
CA THR A 95 5.61 -0.40 3.12
C THR A 95 5.79 -1.54 2.13
N LEU A 96 4.70 -2.26 1.79
CA LEU A 96 4.74 -3.37 0.83
C LEU A 96 5.41 -2.94 -0.47
N LEU A 97 4.89 -1.86 -1.06
CA LEU A 97 5.36 -1.35 -2.35
C LEU A 97 6.70 -0.65 -2.20
N THR A 98 6.78 0.40 -1.40
CA THR A 98 7.97 1.26 -1.36
C THR A 98 9.15 0.64 -0.61
N GLY A 99 8.91 -0.36 0.25
CA GLY A 99 9.91 -0.84 1.20
C GLY A 99 10.24 0.15 2.31
N ALA A 100 9.62 1.34 2.35
CA ALA A 100 9.80 2.29 3.44
C ALA A 100 9.16 1.75 4.72
N ALA A 101 9.90 1.73 5.82
CA ALA A 101 9.44 1.25 7.12
C ALA A 101 9.81 2.25 8.22
N GLY A 102 9.13 2.15 9.37
CA GLY A 102 9.49 2.87 10.59
C GLY A 102 10.73 2.27 11.28
N ILE A 103 10.82 2.43 12.60
CA ILE A 103 11.97 2.01 13.42
C ILE A 103 12.30 0.50 13.35
N GLY A 104 11.28 -0.33 13.09
CA GLY A 104 11.43 -1.78 12.91
C GLY A 104 12.01 -2.19 11.55
N GLY A 105 12.25 -1.24 10.65
CA GLY A 105 12.74 -1.51 9.30
C GLY A 105 14.13 -2.14 9.26
N PHE A 106 14.44 -2.78 8.13
CA PHE A 106 15.76 -3.33 7.85
C PHE A 106 16.81 -2.23 7.91
N LYS A 107 17.84 -2.41 8.75
CA LYS A 107 18.90 -1.43 9.00
C LYS A 107 19.81 -1.17 7.79
N GLY A 108 19.69 -1.97 6.74
CA GLY A 108 20.59 -1.99 5.60
C GLY A 108 21.74 -2.98 5.75
N LEU A 109 22.51 -3.10 4.68
CA LEU A 109 23.68 -3.96 4.56
C LEU A 109 24.84 -3.14 4.01
N GLY A 110 25.98 -3.14 4.71
CA GLY A 110 27.17 -2.39 4.29
C GLY A 110 26.94 -0.87 4.14
N GLY A 111 26.05 -0.29 4.96
CA GLY A 111 25.70 1.14 4.88
C GLY A 111 24.74 1.49 3.73
N ARG A 112 24.20 0.50 3.02
CA ARG A 112 23.28 0.67 1.89
C ARG A 112 21.94 -0.01 2.16
N PHE A 113 20.93 0.30 1.34
CA PHE A 113 19.63 -0.40 1.30
C PHE A 113 18.82 -0.33 2.61
N SER A 114 19.05 0.68 3.45
CA SER A 114 18.21 0.87 4.64
C SER A 114 16.75 1.03 4.24
N ARG A 115 15.87 0.37 4.98
CA ARG A 115 14.42 0.53 4.93
C ARG A 115 13.87 1.25 6.16
N ARG A 116 14.68 1.32 7.22
CA ARG A 116 14.34 1.91 8.51
C ARG A 116 14.27 3.43 8.42
N ASP A 117 13.36 3.99 9.22
CA ASP A 117 13.15 5.43 9.40
C ASP A 117 12.81 6.15 8.08
N LEU A 118 12.19 5.41 7.15
CA LEU A 118 11.66 5.95 5.89
C LEU A 118 10.16 6.23 5.96
N LEU A 119 9.47 5.76 7.01
CA LEU A 119 8.13 6.23 7.36
C LEU A 119 8.20 7.17 8.55
N SER A 120 7.56 8.33 8.44
CA SER A 120 7.32 9.25 9.55
C SER A 120 5.83 9.49 9.74
N PHE A 121 5.41 9.66 10.98
CA PHE A 121 4.02 9.93 11.37
C PHE A 121 3.96 11.28 12.08
N GLU A 122 2.77 11.84 12.24
CA GLU A 122 2.56 13.14 12.90
C GLU A 122 3.42 14.24 12.25
N SER A 123 3.56 14.18 10.92
CA SER A 123 4.46 15.04 10.17
C SER A 123 3.80 16.40 9.94
N ALA A 124 4.35 17.44 10.58
CA ALA A 124 3.81 18.78 10.49
C ALA A 124 3.69 19.27 9.04
N GLY A 125 2.51 19.80 8.69
CA GLY A 125 2.22 20.32 7.35
C GLY A 125 2.07 19.25 6.28
N VAL A 126 1.78 18.00 6.65
CA VAL A 126 1.29 16.95 5.74
C VAL A 126 -0.18 16.73 6.07
N GLU A 127 -1.07 16.87 5.09
CA GLU A 127 -2.51 16.65 5.31
C GLU A 127 -2.87 15.16 5.37
N ASP A 128 -2.37 14.35 4.42
CA ASP A 128 -2.65 12.91 4.36
C ASP A 128 -1.33 12.13 4.20
N LEU A 129 -0.82 12.01 2.97
CA LEU A 129 0.49 11.39 2.70
C LEU A 129 1.38 12.28 1.84
N ARG A 130 2.66 12.40 2.20
CA ARG A 130 3.71 12.97 1.36
C ARG A 130 4.73 11.90 0.99
N PHE A 131 4.93 11.68 -0.31
CA PHE A 131 6.00 10.81 -0.83
C PHE A 131 7.16 11.68 -1.29
N THR A 132 8.38 11.33 -0.89
CA THR A 132 9.61 12.03 -1.32
C THR A 132 10.59 11.04 -1.93
N ARG A 133 10.99 11.31 -3.17
CA ARG A 133 12.05 10.59 -3.87
C ARG A 133 13.40 11.05 -3.30
N ARG A 134 14.21 10.10 -2.81
CA ARG A 134 15.34 10.41 -1.92
C ARG A 134 16.62 10.87 -2.63
N ASP A 135 16.78 10.53 -3.91
CA ASP A 135 17.93 10.95 -4.72
C ASP A 135 17.74 12.36 -5.30
N THR A 136 16.50 12.74 -5.66
CA THR A 136 16.19 14.06 -6.23
C THR A 136 15.63 15.06 -5.22
N GLY A 137 14.95 14.57 -4.17
CA GLY A 137 14.20 15.40 -3.24
C GLY A 137 12.81 15.78 -3.74
N ASP A 138 12.42 15.34 -4.95
CA ASP A 138 11.09 15.61 -5.48
C ASP A 138 10.03 14.98 -4.57
N ALA A 139 8.96 15.74 -4.33
CA ALA A 139 7.91 15.33 -3.43
C ALA A 139 6.53 15.60 -4.02
N ILE A 140 5.58 14.77 -3.63
CA ILE A 140 4.17 14.95 -3.93
C ILE A 140 3.37 14.68 -2.67
N GLU A 141 2.22 15.34 -2.58
CA GLU A 141 1.19 15.04 -1.59
C GLU A 141 -0.01 14.42 -2.26
N ILE A 142 -0.58 13.42 -1.61
CA ILE A 142 -1.72 12.68 -2.11
C ILE A 142 -2.65 12.35 -0.95
N GLY A 143 -3.95 12.48 -1.22
CA GLY A 143 -5.00 11.99 -0.35
C GLY A 143 -6.10 11.30 -1.14
N LEU A 144 -7.02 10.67 -0.42
CA LEU A 144 -8.12 9.90 -1.00
C LEU A 144 -9.47 10.43 -0.57
N ASP A 145 -10.25 10.92 -1.54
CA ASP A 145 -11.66 11.23 -1.35
C ASP A 145 -12.55 10.12 -1.92
N LEU A 146 -13.19 9.37 -1.04
CA LEU A 146 -14.17 8.33 -1.40
C LEU A 146 -15.62 8.82 -1.31
N SER A 147 -15.88 10.07 -0.93
CA SER A 147 -17.24 10.62 -0.83
C SER A 147 -18.08 10.49 -2.13
N PRO A 148 -17.50 10.51 -3.34
CA PRO A 148 -18.28 10.30 -4.57
C PRO A 148 -18.61 8.84 -4.86
N VAL A 149 -17.97 7.88 -4.17
CA VAL A 149 -18.12 6.45 -4.42
C VAL A 149 -19.19 5.88 -3.50
N SER A 150 -20.34 5.52 -4.08
CA SER A 150 -21.41 4.87 -3.32
C SER A 150 -20.99 3.46 -2.91
N GLY A 151 -21.12 3.14 -1.62
CA GLY A 151 -20.98 1.78 -1.14
C GLY A 151 -22.07 0.87 -1.72
N ASP A 152 -21.82 -0.43 -1.76
CA ASP A 152 -22.83 -1.38 -2.21
C ASP A 152 -24.02 -1.37 -1.25
N PRO A 153 -25.26 -1.10 -1.74
CA PRO A 153 -26.44 -0.95 -0.90
C PRO A 153 -26.76 -2.23 -0.09
N ARG A 154 -26.25 -3.39 -0.51
CA ARG A 154 -26.46 -4.68 0.16
C ARG A 154 -25.61 -4.82 1.42
N MET A 155 -24.52 -4.06 1.57
CA MET A 155 -23.60 -4.21 2.70
C MET A 155 -24.29 -4.06 4.05
N GLY A 156 -25.20 -3.09 4.18
CA GLY A 156 -25.92 -2.84 5.43
C GLY A 156 -26.83 -4.01 5.85
N ALA A 157 -27.37 -4.76 4.89
CA ALA A 157 -28.21 -5.93 5.16
C ALA A 157 -27.38 -7.20 5.43
N LEU A 158 -26.25 -7.36 4.74
CA LEU A 158 -25.44 -8.59 4.80
C LEU A 158 -24.43 -8.60 5.96
N LEU A 159 -23.82 -7.44 6.28
CA LEU A 159 -22.75 -7.35 7.28
C LEU A 159 -23.16 -7.85 8.68
N PRO A 160 -24.35 -7.53 9.22
CA PRO A 160 -24.74 -8.02 10.54
C PRO A 160 -24.79 -9.55 10.64
N GLY A 161 -25.27 -10.24 9.60
CA GLY A 161 -25.33 -11.70 9.55
C GLY A 161 -23.93 -12.33 9.48
N LEU A 162 -23.01 -11.73 8.73
CA LEU A 162 -21.61 -12.13 8.68
C LEU A 162 -20.92 -12.00 10.05
N LEU A 163 -21.10 -10.86 10.72
CA LEU A 163 -20.53 -10.61 12.05
C LEU A 163 -21.11 -11.53 13.13
N ALA A 164 -22.40 -11.88 13.01
CA ALA A 164 -23.06 -12.82 13.91
C ALA A 164 -22.74 -14.30 13.60
N GLY A 165 -22.04 -14.59 12.50
CA GLY A 165 -21.78 -15.95 12.03
C GLY A 165 -23.05 -16.70 11.58
N SER A 166 -24.14 -15.98 11.29
CA SER A 166 -25.43 -16.54 10.88
C SER A 166 -25.70 -16.41 9.38
N ALA A 167 -24.86 -15.66 8.65
CA ALA A 167 -24.95 -15.56 7.20
C ALA A 167 -24.74 -16.94 6.53
N SER A 168 -25.59 -17.24 5.56
CA SER A 168 -25.40 -18.35 4.64
C SER A 168 -24.15 -18.15 3.77
N VAL A 169 -23.68 -19.24 3.16
CA VAL A 169 -22.56 -19.21 2.21
C VAL A 169 -22.85 -18.27 1.03
N GLU A 170 -24.11 -18.20 0.59
CA GLU A 170 -24.52 -17.32 -0.50
C GLU A 170 -24.50 -15.85 -0.08
N GLU A 171 -25.00 -15.51 1.11
CA GLU A 171 -24.93 -14.15 1.66
C GLU A 171 -23.48 -13.69 1.85
N ALA A 172 -22.61 -14.59 2.32
CA ALA A 172 -21.18 -14.30 2.44
C ALA A 172 -20.52 -14.06 1.08
N ARG A 173 -20.92 -14.81 0.04
CA ARG A 173 -20.43 -14.63 -1.34
C ARG A 173 -20.95 -13.34 -1.98
N LEU A 174 -22.16 -12.90 -1.64
CA LEU A 174 -22.72 -11.65 -2.13
C LEU A 174 -22.08 -10.41 -1.47
N PHE A 175 -21.48 -10.57 -0.29
CA PHE A 175 -20.81 -9.50 0.43
C PHE A 175 -19.37 -9.25 -0.03
N GLY A 176 -18.61 -10.32 -0.32
CA GLY A 176 -17.19 -10.26 -0.71
C GLY A 176 -16.98 -10.08 -2.21
#